data_AF-A0A962PAR2-F1
#
_entry.id   AF-A0A962PAR2-F1
#
_cell.length_a   1.000
_cell.length_b   1.000
_cell.length_c   1.000
_cell.angle_alpha   90.00
_cell.angle_beta   90.00
_cell.angle_gamma   90.00
#
_symmetry.space_group_name_H-M   'P 1'
#
loop_
_entity.id
_entity.type
_entity.pdbx_description
1 polymer ?
#
loop_
_entity_poly.entity_id
_entity_poly.type
_entity_poly.pdbx_seq_one_letter_code
_entity_poly.pdbx_strand_id
1 'polypeptide(L)'
;MLLTNKVSLLRQALDEANTYEEWKEIALELDSVTGLDLWKLDNSSEYYNHEIIRDRLMQLRHLMRQQDNRQLMRALREGLYHDIGNIGNPLLYSYAHVGTKRLIEDYIDQVCSTLNYLCDVDVDFLSLEQKQRFFEDTFHSFGQPALMLSGGATLGLFHVGVCKALHERNLLPKVISG
;
A
#
# COMPACT_ATOMS: atom_id res chain seq x y z
N MET A 1 31.08 -17.82 -2.22
CA MET A 1 30.78 -19.07 -1.48
C MET A 1 29.95 -18.80 -0.21
N LEU A 2 30.36 -17.87 0.67
CA LEU A 2 29.61 -17.53 1.89
C LEU A 2 28.22 -16.90 1.63
N LEU A 3 28.12 -15.93 0.70
CA LEU A 3 26.85 -15.29 0.33
C LEU A 3 25.84 -16.29 -0.29
N THR A 4 26.30 -17.17 -1.16
CA THR A 4 25.46 -18.21 -1.79
C THR A 4 24.89 -19.18 -0.75
N ASN A 5 25.68 -19.54 0.27
CA ASN A 5 25.23 -20.36 1.39
C ASN A 5 24.17 -19.63 2.23
N LYS A 6 24.40 -18.36 2.56
CA LYS A 6 23.45 -17.52 3.30
C LYS A 6 22.09 -17.38 2.59
N VAL A 7 22.09 -17.10 1.28
CA VAL A 7 20.85 -17.01 0.49
C VAL A 7 20.08 -18.33 0.51
N SER A 8 20.77 -19.47 0.42
CA SER A 8 20.13 -20.79 0.50
C SER A 8 19.47 -21.04 1.85
N LEU A 9 20.16 -20.69 2.95
CA LEU A 9 19.63 -20.84 4.31
C LEU A 9 18.41 -19.94 4.54
N LEU A 10 18.46 -18.69 4.06
CA LEU A 10 17.33 -17.75 4.19
C LEU A 10 16.11 -18.22 3.40
N ARG A 11 16.29 -18.79 2.20
CA ARG A 11 15.18 -19.37 1.43
C ARG A 11 14.53 -20.54 2.16
N GLN A 12 15.34 -21.44 2.73
CA GLN A 12 14.83 -22.54 3.54
C GLN A 12 14.07 -22.04 4.77
N ALA A 13 14.63 -21.07 5.50
CA ALA A 13 13.98 -20.49 6.66
C ALA A 13 12.66 -19.79 6.30
N LEU A 14 12.57 -19.18 5.12
CA LEU A 14 11.36 -18.53 4.63
C LEU A 14 10.22 -19.54 4.38
N ASP A 15 10.55 -20.74 3.89
CA ASP A 15 9.59 -21.83 3.69
C ASP A 15 9.15 -22.49 5.02
N GLU A 16 10.00 -22.42 6.05
CA GLU A 16 9.76 -23.02 7.38
C GLU A 16 9.10 -22.05 8.38
N ALA A 17 8.95 -20.77 8.02
CA ALA A 17 8.40 -19.74 8.89
C ALA A 17 6.93 -20.01 9.28
N ASN A 18 6.60 -19.85 10.56
CA ASN A 18 5.28 -20.18 11.10
C ASN A 18 4.40 -18.95 11.37
N THR A 19 4.97 -17.75 11.29
CA THR A 19 4.27 -16.48 11.50
C THR A 19 4.65 -15.47 10.41
N TYR A 20 3.76 -14.51 10.14
CA TYR A 20 4.09 -13.44 9.19
C TYR A 20 5.21 -12.54 9.72
N GLU A 21 5.35 -12.33 11.04
CA GLU A 21 6.49 -11.60 11.62
C GLU A 21 7.82 -12.25 11.23
N GLU A 22 7.97 -13.54 11.53
CA GLU A 22 9.18 -14.31 11.22
C GLU A 22 9.44 -14.33 9.72
N TRP A 23 8.41 -14.63 8.93
CA TRP A 23 8.51 -14.63 7.47
C TRP A 23 8.99 -13.26 6.94
N LYS A 24 8.44 -12.16 7.46
CA LYS A 24 8.77 -10.80 7.03
C LYS A 24 10.21 -10.44 7.37
N GLU A 25 10.69 -10.80 8.55
CA GLU A 25 12.09 -10.54 8.95
C GLU A 25 13.07 -11.27 8.03
N ILE A 26 12.83 -12.56 7.79
CA ILE A 26 13.64 -13.38 6.87
C ILE A 26 13.58 -12.83 5.45
N ALA A 27 12.38 -12.46 4.98
CA ALA A 27 12.15 -11.91 3.65
C ALA A 27 12.89 -10.59 3.42
N LEU A 28 12.89 -9.70 4.42
CA LEU A 28 13.62 -8.43 4.35
C LEU A 28 15.14 -8.65 4.33
N GLU A 29 15.64 -9.60 5.13
CA GLU A 29 17.06 -9.97 5.08
C GLU A 29 17.43 -10.57 3.72
N LEU A 30 16.59 -11.45 3.18
CA LEU A 30 16.76 -12.06 1.87
C LEU A 30 16.78 -11.00 0.76
N ASP A 31 15.83 -10.06 0.78
CA ASP A 31 15.79 -8.93 -0.15
C ASP A 31 17.11 -8.13 -0.09
N SER A 32 17.62 -7.85 1.10
CA SER A 32 18.84 -7.07 1.30
C SER A 32 20.10 -7.80 0.80
N VAL A 33 20.27 -9.08 1.13
CA VAL A 33 21.47 -9.83 0.68
C VAL A 33 21.46 -10.16 -0.82
N THR A 34 20.28 -10.17 -1.44
CA THR A 34 20.11 -10.37 -2.89
C THR A 34 20.06 -9.05 -3.67
N GLY A 35 19.98 -7.91 -2.98
CA GLY A 35 19.88 -6.57 -3.58
C GLY A 35 18.52 -6.27 -4.22
N LEU A 36 17.48 -7.04 -3.90
CA LEU A 36 16.12 -6.79 -4.40
C LEU A 36 15.49 -5.54 -3.78
N ASP A 37 15.97 -5.13 -2.60
CA ASP A 37 15.61 -3.86 -1.96
C ASP A 37 16.06 -2.64 -2.78
N LEU A 38 17.20 -2.72 -3.48
CA LEU A 38 17.70 -1.64 -4.33
C LEU A 38 16.74 -1.32 -5.48
N TRP A 39 16.01 -2.32 -6.00
CA TRP A 39 14.98 -2.10 -7.01
C TRP A 39 13.86 -1.18 -6.50
N LYS A 40 13.57 -1.19 -5.20
CA LYS A 40 12.55 -0.32 -4.58
C LYS A 40 12.99 1.15 -4.58
N LEU A 41 14.30 1.41 -4.52
CA LEU A 41 14.88 2.76 -4.47
C LEU A 41 14.95 3.43 -5.83
N ASP A 42 15.04 2.65 -6.91
CA ASP A 42 14.86 3.18 -8.26
C ASP A 42 13.37 3.46 -8.50
N ASN A 43 13.01 4.74 -8.53
CA ASN A 43 11.62 5.15 -8.76
C ASN A 43 11.12 4.76 -10.16
N SER A 44 12.00 4.57 -11.15
CA SER A 44 11.56 4.28 -12.51
C SER A 44 11.10 2.83 -12.69
N SER A 45 10.07 2.64 -13.51
CA SER A 45 9.61 1.33 -13.99
C SER A 45 8.65 1.53 -15.15
N GLU A 46 8.61 0.57 -16.08
CA GLU A 46 7.63 0.51 -17.16
C GLU A 46 6.20 0.19 -16.68
N TYR A 47 6.06 -0.31 -15.44
CA TYR A 47 4.78 -0.79 -14.92
C TYR A 47 3.89 0.32 -14.35
N TYR A 48 4.41 1.53 -14.14
CA TYR A 48 3.63 2.67 -13.65
C TYR A 48 4.20 4.02 -14.09
N ASN A 49 3.34 5.04 -14.09
CA ASN A 49 3.74 6.41 -14.37
C ASN A 49 4.32 7.06 -13.11
N HIS A 50 5.61 6.80 -12.86
CA HIS A 50 6.34 7.34 -11.71
C HIS A 50 6.41 8.88 -11.69
N GLU A 51 6.35 9.55 -12.84
CA GLU A 51 6.36 11.02 -12.90
C GLU A 51 5.08 11.62 -12.27
N ILE A 52 3.91 11.07 -12.63
CA ILE A 52 2.62 11.50 -12.03
C ILE A 52 2.64 11.29 -10.52
N ILE A 53 3.14 10.14 -10.04
CA ILE A 53 3.17 9.84 -8.59
C ILE A 53 4.12 10.79 -7.86
N ARG A 54 5.30 11.04 -8.41
CA ARG A 54 6.27 12.00 -7.88
C ARG A 54 5.67 13.40 -7.78
N ASP A 55 5.06 13.88 -8.86
CA ASP A 55 4.53 15.24 -8.92
C ASP A 55 3.38 15.43 -7.92
N ARG A 56 2.51 14.42 -7.77
CA ARG A 56 1.46 14.42 -6.74
C ARG A 56 2.01 14.38 -5.33
N LEU A 57 2.99 13.53 -5.05
CA LEU A 57 3.66 13.47 -3.75
C LEU A 57 4.27 14.83 -3.39
N MET A 58 4.96 15.46 -4.33
CA MET A 58 5.57 16.77 -4.12
C MET A 58 4.52 17.86 -3.91
N GLN A 59 3.41 17.83 -4.64
CA GLN A 59 2.29 18.74 -4.46
C GLN A 59 1.69 18.60 -3.05
N LEU A 60 1.37 17.39 -2.60
CA LEU A 60 0.81 17.16 -1.27
C LEU A 60 1.79 17.60 -0.16
N ARG A 61 3.08 17.26 -0.28
CA ARG A 61 4.13 17.72 0.65
C ARG A 61 4.26 19.25 0.68
N HIS A 62 4.10 19.92 -0.46
CA HIS A 62 4.14 21.38 -0.53
C HIS A 62 2.94 22.00 0.19
N LEU A 63 1.72 21.55 -0.13
CA LEU A 63 0.49 22.05 0.47
C LEU A 63 0.43 21.77 1.98
N MET A 64 0.90 20.60 2.43
CA MET A 64 1.01 20.26 3.85
C MET A 64 1.95 21.21 4.60
N ARG A 65 3.09 21.58 4.01
CA ARG A 65 4.03 22.54 4.61
C ARG A 65 3.44 23.95 4.72
N GLN A 66 2.57 24.32 3.77
CA GLN A 66 1.87 25.60 3.80
C GLN A 66 0.61 25.59 4.67
N GLN A 67 0.18 24.41 5.13
CA GLN A 67 -1.11 24.20 5.80
C GLN A 67 -2.29 24.78 5.01
N ASP A 68 -2.22 24.70 3.67
CA ASP A 68 -3.32 25.13 2.80
C ASP A 68 -4.41 24.04 2.78
N ASN A 69 -5.19 23.99 3.84
CA ASN A 69 -6.21 22.96 4.08
C ASN A 69 -7.24 22.88 2.95
N ARG A 70 -7.55 24.03 2.33
CA ARG A 70 -8.52 24.09 1.22
C ARG A 70 -7.98 23.43 -0.03
N GLN A 71 -6.72 23.71 -0.38
CA GLN A 71 -6.07 23.08 -1.52
C GLN A 71 -5.74 21.61 -1.27
N LEU A 72 -5.43 21.21 -0.02
CA LEU A 72 -5.25 19.80 0.35
C LEU A 72 -6.53 18.99 0.10
N MET A 73 -7.68 19.48 0.60
CA MET A 73 -8.96 18.84 0.36
C MET A 73 -9.28 18.74 -1.14
N ARG A 74 -8.99 19.80 -1.89
CA ARG A 74 -9.17 19.78 -3.35
C ARG A 74 -8.28 18.74 -4.04
N ALA A 75 -7.00 18.70 -3.72
CA ALA A 75 -6.03 17.78 -4.32
C ALA A 75 -6.35 16.31 -4.04
N LEU A 76 -6.90 16.01 -2.86
CA LEU A 76 -7.40 14.68 -2.51
C LEU A 76 -8.67 14.33 -3.31
N ARG A 77 -9.65 15.23 -3.35
CA ARG A 77 -10.91 15.00 -4.07
C ARG A 77 -10.70 14.78 -5.58
N GLU A 78 -9.80 15.54 -6.19
CA GLU A 78 -9.59 15.50 -7.64
C GLU A 78 -8.68 14.34 -8.11
N GLY A 79 -7.93 13.71 -7.21
CA GLY A 79 -6.89 12.78 -7.67
C GLY A 79 -6.60 11.58 -6.78
N LEU A 80 -7.42 11.31 -5.78
CA LEU A 80 -7.35 10.06 -5.03
C LEU A 80 -8.10 8.95 -5.78
N TYR A 81 -7.38 8.29 -6.68
CA TYR A 81 -7.83 7.08 -7.38
C TYR A 81 -7.00 5.88 -6.92
N HIS A 82 -7.63 4.71 -6.75
CA HIS A 82 -6.99 3.51 -6.19
C HIS A 82 -5.84 2.97 -7.07
N ASP A 83 -5.91 3.18 -8.38
CA ASP A 83 -4.87 2.74 -9.33
C ASP A 83 -4.31 3.91 -10.15
N ILE A 84 -4.10 5.05 -9.49
CA ILE A 84 -3.53 6.23 -10.15
C ILE A 84 -2.17 5.88 -10.76
N GLY A 85 -1.99 6.17 -12.06
CA GLY A 85 -0.73 5.90 -12.74
C GLY A 85 -0.34 4.42 -12.80
N ASN A 86 -1.28 3.47 -12.63
CA ASN A 86 -1.04 2.02 -12.62
C ASN A 86 -0.17 1.53 -11.44
N ILE A 87 -0.27 2.20 -10.27
CA ILE A 87 0.46 1.81 -9.05
C ILE A 87 0.06 0.43 -8.53
N GLY A 88 -1.13 -0.07 -8.87
CA GLY A 88 -1.65 -1.38 -8.50
C GLY A 88 -1.17 -2.52 -9.41
N ASN A 89 -0.28 -2.26 -10.38
CA ASN A 89 0.22 -3.29 -11.28
C ASN A 89 0.89 -4.44 -10.49
N PRO A 90 0.42 -5.70 -10.62
CA PRO A 90 0.96 -6.83 -9.85
C PRO A 90 2.47 -7.05 -10.02
N LEU A 91 3.05 -6.67 -11.17
CA LEU A 91 4.48 -6.82 -11.42
C LEU A 91 5.32 -5.90 -10.52
N LEU A 92 4.77 -4.82 -9.98
CA LEU A 92 5.46 -3.98 -8.99
C LEU A 92 5.59 -4.66 -7.63
N TYR A 93 4.82 -5.71 -7.37
CA TYR A 93 4.75 -6.39 -6.08
C TYR A 93 5.39 -7.78 -6.12
N SER A 94 6.00 -8.16 -7.25
CA SER A 94 6.65 -9.47 -7.44
C SER A 94 8.17 -9.45 -7.38
N TYR A 95 8.81 -8.27 -7.37
CA TYR A 95 10.27 -8.16 -7.42
C TYR A 95 10.94 -8.46 -6.08
N ALA A 96 10.39 -7.89 -5.01
CA ALA A 96 10.90 -8.04 -3.67
C ALA A 96 9.83 -8.70 -2.82
N HIS A 97 10.23 -9.41 -1.78
CA HIS A 97 9.28 -10.19 -0.98
C HIS A 97 8.35 -9.29 -0.16
N VAL A 98 8.84 -8.11 0.26
CA VAL A 98 8.07 -7.18 1.10
C VAL A 98 8.03 -5.79 0.49
N GLY A 99 6.84 -5.24 0.30
CA GLY A 99 6.65 -3.86 -0.19
C GLY A 99 6.87 -3.72 -1.69
N THR A 100 7.02 -2.47 -2.15
CA THR A 100 7.15 -2.15 -3.58
C THR A 100 8.07 -0.93 -3.79
N LYS A 101 7.98 -0.26 -4.94
CA LYS A 101 8.66 1.00 -5.22
C LYS A 101 8.45 1.99 -4.08
N ARG A 102 9.55 2.53 -3.57
CA ARG A 102 9.54 3.45 -2.42
C ARG A 102 8.70 4.70 -2.68
N LEU A 103 8.69 5.17 -3.93
CA LEU A 103 7.84 6.29 -4.35
C LEU A 103 6.34 6.03 -4.13
N ILE A 104 5.88 4.81 -4.37
CA ILE A 104 4.48 4.43 -4.19
C ILE A 104 4.15 4.41 -2.69
N GLU A 105 5.01 3.79 -1.88
CA GLU A 105 4.85 3.75 -0.42
C GLU A 105 4.82 5.17 0.17
N ASP A 106 5.81 6.01 -0.17
CA ASP A 106 5.88 7.40 0.27
C ASP A 106 4.64 8.22 -0.15
N TYR A 107 4.08 7.96 -1.33
CA TYR A 107 2.86 8.61 -1.80
C TYR A 107 1.64 8.20 -0.97
N ILE A 108 1.45 6.90 -0.75
CA ILE A 108 0.34 6.38 0.06
C ILE A 108 0.45 6.90 1.49
N ASP A 109 1.65 6.84 2.09
CA ASP A 109 1.90 7.36 3.44
C ASP A 109 1.59 8.86 3.55
N GLN A 110 1.95 9.64 2.52
CA GLN A 110 1.64 11.06 2.47
C GLN A 110 0.12 11.30 2.38
N VAL A 111 -0.60 10.55 1.56
CA VAL A 111 -2.07 10.64 1.46
C VAL A 111 -2.73 10.32 2.80
N CYS A 112 -2.36 9.21 3.43
CA CYS A 112 -2.86 8.81 4.74
C CYS A 112 -2.60 9.88 5.80
N SER A 113 -1.36 10.39 5.86
CA SER A 113 -0.99 11.46 6.80
C SER A 113 -1.77 12.74 6.56
N THR A 114 -2.04 13.08 5.29
CA THR A 114 -2.84 14.27 4.93
C THR A 114 -4.29 14.10 5.33
N LEU A 115 -4.90 12.92 5.11
CA LEU A 115 -6.27 12.63 5.53
C LEU A 115 -6.41 12.68 7.06
N ASN A 116 -5.47 12.10 7.80
CA ASN A 116 -5.47 12.16 9.27
C ASN A 116 -5.33 13.60 9.77
N TYR A 117 -4.38 14.36 9.22
CA TYR A 117 -4.21 15.77 9.56
C TYR A 117 -5.48 16.59 9.29
N LEU A 118 -6.11 16.40 8.12
CA LEU A 118 -7.36 17.08 7.79
C LEU A 118 -8.50 16.64 8.71
N CYS A 119 -8.50 15.41 9.23
CA CYS A 119 -9.48 14.94 10.21
C CYS A 119 -9.37 15.74 11.51
N ASP A 120 -8.15 15.96 12.00
CA ASP A 120 -7.90 16.56 13.30
C ASP A 120 -7.96 18.10 13.29
N VAL A 121 -7.60 18.75 12.17
CA VAL A 121 -7.51 20.21 12.11
C VAL A 121 -8.89 20.86 11.99
N ASP A 122 -9.15 21.89 12.80
CA ASP A 122 -10.32 22.74 12.62
C ASP A 122 -10.12 23.65 11.39
N VAL A 123 -11.14 23.71 10.54
CA VAL A 123 -11.15 24.55 9.34
C VAL A 123 -12.25 25.59 9.46
N ASP A 124 -11.95 26.83 9.07
CA ASP A 124 -12.88 27.97 9.15
C ASP A 124 -13.84 28.05 7.95
N PHE A 125 -13.51 27.38 6.84
CA PHE A 125 -14.25 27.44 5.58
C PHE A 125 -15.28 26.33 5.39
N LEU A 126 -15.44 25.40 6.34
CA LEU A 126 -16.46 24.34 6.32
C LEU A 126 -17.08 24.12 7.71
N SER A 127 -18.36 23.75 7.73
CA SER A 127 -18.95 23.16 8.93
C SER A 127 -18.44 21.74 9.18
N LEU A 128 -18.61 21.23 10.41
CA LEU A 128 -18.30 19.84 10.75
C LEU A 128 -19.02 18.83 9.84
N GLU A 129 -20.30 19.09 9.53
CA GLU A 129 -21.11 18.26 8.64
C GLU A 129 -20.54 18.23 7.21
N GLN A 130 -20.13 19.38 6.68
CA GLN A 130 -19.52 19.46 5.35
C GLN A 130 -18.17 18.75 5.30
N LYS A 131 -17.40 18.82 6.40
CA LYS A 131 -16.13 18.11 6.55
C LYS A 131 -16.34 16.59 6.59
N GLN A 132 -17.33 16.11 7.34
CA GLN A 132 -17.71 14.69 7.35
C GLN A 132 -18.10 14.21 5.95
N ARG A 133 -18.97 14.97 5.26
CA ARG A 133 -19.39 14.66 3.90
C ARG A 133 -18.21 14.60 2.92
N PHE A 134 -17.20 15.46 3.09
CA PHE A 134 -15.97 15.36 2.29
C PHE A 134 -15.28 13.99 2.45
N PHE A 135 -15.18 13.44 3.67
CA PHE A 135 -14.58 12.14 3.89
C PHE A 135 -15.45 11.00 3.34
N GLU A 136 -16.77 11.08 3.50
CA GLU A 136 -17.71 10.11 2.93
C GLU A 136 -17.61 10.08 1.39
N ASP A 137 -17.69 11.25 0.74
CA ASP A 137 -17.56 11.37 -0.71
C ASP A 137 -16.20 10.83 -1.20
N THR A 138 -15.12 11.14 -0.46
CA THR A 138 -13.78 10.68 -0.79
C THR A 138 -13.66 9.16 -0.66
N PHE A 139 -14.22 8.58 0.40
CA PHE A 139 -14.26 7.13 0.61
C PHE A 139 -15.07 6.42 -0.48
N HIS A 140 -16.26 6.93 -0.81
CA HIS A 140 -17.11 6.37 -1.86
C HIS A 140 -16.43 6.41 -3.24
N SER A 141 -15.71 7.51 -3.53
CA SER A 141 -15.01 7.68 -4.80
C SER A 141 -13.77 6.78 -4.91
N PHE A 142 -13.01 6.62 -3.82
CA PHE A 142 -11.84 5.75 -3.79
C PHE A 142 -12.24 4.27 -3.87
N GLY A 143 -13.33 3.92 -3.20
CA GLY A 143 -13.84 2.56 -3.10
C GLY A 143 -13.23 1.78 -1.93
N GLN A 144 -13.45 0.48 -1.93
CA GLN A 144 -12.92 -0.45 -0.94
C GLN A 144 -12.39 -1.71 -1.64
N PRO A 145 -11.35 -2.37 -1.10
CA PRO A 145 -10.90 -3.64 -1.62
C PRO A 145 -12.01 -4.70 -1.48
N ALA A 146 -11.98 -5.67 -2.39
CA ALA A 146 -12.81 -6.87 -2.33
C ALA A 146 -11.92 -8.12 -2.48
N LEU A 147 -12.27 -9.20 -1.78
CA LEU A 147 -11.59 -10.48 -1.88
C LEU A 147 -12.47 -11.46 -2.66
N MET A 148 -11.97 -11.95 -3.80
CA MET A 148 -12.64 -12.96 -4.62
C MET A 148 -11.95 -14.32 -4.42
N LEU A 149 -12.68 -15.29 -3.88
CA LEU A 149 -12.20 -16.63 -3.58
C LEU A 149 -12.78 -17.62 -4.59
N SER A 150 -12.04 -17.89 -5.68
CA SER A 150 -12.49 -18.86 -6.69
C SER A 150 -12.19 -20.30 -6.25
N GLY A 151 -13.20 -21.18 -6.33
CA GLY A 151 -13.09 -22.61 -6.03
C GLY A 151 -14.02 -23.06 -4.92
N GLY A 152 -14.63 -24.24 -5.07
CA GLY A 152 -15.61 -24.80 -4.13
C GLY A 152 -15.21 -26.16 -3.56
N ALA A 153 -16.09 -26.71 -2.71
CA ALA A 153 -15.90 -27.99 -2.04
C ALA A 153 -14.54 -28.06 -1.29
N THR A 154 -13.82 -29.17 -1.41
CA THR A 154 -12.56 -29.40 -0.68
C THR A 154 -11.44 -28.41 -1.05
N LEU A 155 -11.45 -27.87 -2.27
CA LEU A 155 -10.44 -26.87 -2.69
C LEU A 155 -10.63 -25.52 -2.00
N GLY A 156 -11.82 -25.23 -1.46
CA GLY A 156 -12.08 -24.02 -0.69
C GLY A 156 -11.27 -23.94 0.61
N LEU A 157 -10.77 -25.08 1.12
CA LEU A 157 -9.90 -25.11 2.30
C LEU A 157 -8.55 -24.40 2.09
N PHE A 158 -8.09 -24.28 0.83
CA PHE A 158 -6.85 -23.54 0.53
C PHE A 158 -6.96 -22.04 0.84
N HIS A 159 -8.17 -21.48 0.81
CA HIS A 159 -8.40 -20.06 1.08
C HIS A 159 -8.33 -19.70 2.57
N VAL A 160 -8.49 -20.68 3.47
CA VAL A 160 -8.51 -20.45 4.92
C VAL A 160 -7.21 -19.82 5.41
N GLY A 161 -6.06 -20.28 4.88
CA GLY A 161 -4.76 -19.71 5.22
C GLY A 161 -4.64 -18.22 4.85
N VAL A 162 -5.10 -17.87 3.65
CA VAL A 162 -5.10 -16.48 3.16
C VAL A 162 -6.01 -15.61 4.01
N CYS A 163 -7.26 -16.05 4.26
CA CYS A 163 -8.20 -15.31 5.09
C CYS A 163 -7.70 -15.11 6.52
N LYS A 164 -7.10 -16.13 7.13
CA LYS A 164 -6.50 -16.05 8.47
C LYS A 164 -5.37 -15.02 8.49
N ALA A 165 -4.43 -15.09 7.56
CA ALA A 165 -3.30 -14.17 7.49
C ALA A 165 -3.75 -12.71 7.33
N LEU A 166 -4.74 -12.46 6.46
CA LEU A 166 -5.31 -11.13 6.29
C LEU A 166 -6.06 -10.67 7.54
N HIS A 167 -6.83 -11.54 8.19
CA HIS A 167 -7.59 -11.22 9.39
C HIS A 167 -6.68 -10.85 10.57
N GLU A 168 -5.63 -11.63 10.84
CA GLU A 168 -4.65 -11.40 11.91
C GLU A 168 -3.93 -10.05 11.77
N ARG A 169 -3.92 -9.49 10.55
CA ARG A 169 -3.32 -8.18 10.23
C ARG A 169 -4.31 -7.06 10.03
N ASN A 170 -5.59 -7.29 10.29
CA ASN A 170 -6.67 -6.32 10.03
C ASN A 170 -6.74 -5.87 8.56
N LEU A 171 -6.38 -6.75 7.62
CA LEU A 171 -6.37 -6.51 6.18
C LEU A 171 -7.49 -7.27 5.44
N LEU A 172 -8.26 -8.11 6.13
CA LEU A 172 -9.34 -8.87 5.49
C LEU A 172 -10.42 -7.90 4.95
N PRO A 173 -10.69 -7.88 3.63
CA PRO A 173 -11.67 -6.98 3.06
C PRO A 173 -13.09 -7.27 3.56
N LYS A 174 -13.91 -6.21 3.70
CA LYS A 174 -15.32 -6.34 4.11
C LYS A 174 -16.20 -6.95 3.03
N VAL A 175 -15.81 -6.78 1.77
CA VAL A 175 -16.51 -7.33 0.60
C VAL A 175 -15.82 -8.64 0.21
N ILE A 176 -16.55 -9.74 0.32
CA ILE A 176 -16.08 -11.08 -0.05
C ILE A 176 -17.00 -11.64 -1.13
N SER A 177 -16.42 -12.21 -2.17
CA SER A 177 -17.10 -12.87 -3.29
C SER A 177 -16.50 -14.25 -3.54
N GLY A 178 -17.27 -15.19 -4.08
CA GLY A 178 -16.85 -16.57 -4.39
C GLY A 178 -17.52 -17.09 -5.65
#